data_AF-A0A4Y2PBU5-F1
#
_entry.id   AF-A0A4Y2PBU5-F1
#
_cell.length_a   1.000
_cell.length_b   1.000
_cell.length_c   1.000
_cell.angle_alpha   90.00
_cell.angle_beta   90.00
_cell.angle_gamma   90.00
#
_symmetry.space_group_name_H-M   'P 1'
#
loop_
_entity.id
_entity.type
_entity.pdbx_description
1 polymer ?
#
loop_
_entity_poly.entity_id
_entity_poly.type
_entity_poly.pdbx_seq_one_letter_code
_entity_poly.pdbx_strand_id
1 'polypeptide(L)'
;MAALHINPPENFTFSTPSYWSKWKMRFERYRIASGLSTKTGNEQVNSLLYIMGEQAEDIFSSFGLSETEQDDFDTVLKKFNDHFVKQNTIFERAQFNKRVQLDGESVNKFITALYTLAEHCVQGA
;
A
#
# COMPACT_ATOMS: atom_id res chain seq x y z
N MET A 1 -17.29 27.78 -12.69
CA MET A 1 -16.53 27.63 -11.43
C MET A 1 -15.09 27.33 -11.81
N ALA A 2 -14.09 27.99 -11.23
CA ALA A 2 -12.70 27.65 -11.47
C ALA A 2 -12.43 26.25 -10.89
N ALA A 3 -11.85 25.36 -11.68
CA ALA A 3 -11.41 24.06 -11.18
C ALA A 3 -10.31 24.30 -10.14
N LEU A 4 -10.50 23.80 -8.92
CA LEU A 4 -9.44 23.80 -7.92
C LEU A 4 -8.28 22.96 -8.46
N HIS A 5 -7.13 23.60 -8.68
CA HIS A 5 -5.91 22.89 -9.05
C HIS A 5 -5.37 22.17 -7.81
N ILE A 6 -5.68 20.88 -7.70
CA ILE A 6 -5.24 20.02 -6.59
C ILE A 6 -3.99 19.28 -7.04
N ASN A 7 -2.91 19.42 -6.27
CA ASN A 7 -1.69 18.69 -6.55
C ASN A 7 -1.87 17.19 -6.23
N PRO A 8 -1.35 16.29 -7.07
CA PRO A 8 -1.34 14.87 -6.76
C PRO A 8 -0.55 14.58 -5.47
N PRO A 9 -0.82 13.45 -4.79
CA PRO A 9 0.01 13.01 -3.68
C PRO A 9 1.45 12.77 -4.16
N GLU A 10 2.38 12.78 -3.21
CA GLU A 10 3.74 12.30 -3.46
C GLU A 10 3.72 10.82 -3.85
N ASN A 11 4.74 10.39 -4.58
CA ASN A 11 4.88 9.00 -5.01
C ASN A 11 4.90 8.04 -3.81
N PHE A 12 4.48 6.80 -4.06
CA PHE A 12 4.44 5.80 -3.00
C PHE A 12 5.85 5.30 -2.67
N THR A 13 6.14 5.14 -1.38
CA THR A 13 7.41 4.60 -0.90
C THR A 13 7.31 3.09 -0.72
N PHE A 14 7.65 2.34 -1.77
CA PHE A 14 7.57 0.87 -1.81
C PHE A 14 8.47 0.15 -0.80
N SER A 15 9.53 0.79 -0.29
CA SER A 15 10.37 0.23 0.79
C SER A 15 9.67 0.19 2.15
N THR A 16 8.49 0.82 2.26
CA THR A 16 7.67 0.88 3.48
C THR A 16 6.22 0.52 3.16
N PRO A 17 5.90 -0.76 2.91
CA PRO A 17 4.56 -1.19 2.51
C PRO A 17 3.47 -0.86 3.55
N SER A 18 3.85 -0.60 4.80
CA SER A 18 2.93 -0.24 5.89
C SER A 18 2.24 1.11 5.67
N TYR A 19 2.81 1.97 4.84
CA TYR A 19 2.21 3.25 4.47
C TYR A 19 1.16 3.15 3.37
N TRP A 20 0.96 1.96 2.78
CA TRP A 20 -0.02 1.74 1.71
C TRP A 20 -1.40 2.31 2.06
N SER A 21 -1.95 1.98 3.24
CA SER A 21 -3.28 2.45 3.65
C SER A 21 -3.40 3.97 3.68
N LYS A 22 -2.34 4.67 4.14
CA LYS A 22 -2.31 6.14 4.19
C LYS A 22 -2.21 6.73 2.78
N TRP A 23 -1.34 6.16 1.95
CA TRP A 23 -1.14 6.63 0.58
C TRP A 23 -2.40 6.41 -0.27
N LYS A 24 -3.00 5.21 -0.23
CA LYS A 24 -4.26 4.87 -0.89
C LYS A 24 -5.37 5.86 -0.54
N MET A 25 -5.54 6.16 0.75
CA MET A 25 -6.54 7.13 1.20
C MET A 25 -6.29 8.52 0.62
N ARG A 26 -5.02 8.95 0.53
CA ARG A 26 -4.67 10.26 -0.05
C ARG A 26 -4.91 10.29 -1.56
N PHE A 27 -4.59 9.21 -2.27
CA PHE A 27 -4.88 9.07 -3.70
C PHE A 27 -6.38 9.11 -3.97
N GLU A 28 -7.21 8.39 -3.22
CA GLU A 28 -8.68 8.42 -3.41
C GLU A 28 -9.27 9.82 -3.20
N ARG A 29 -8.77 10.56 -2.20
CA ARG A 29 -9.18 11.96 -2.00
C ARG A 29 -8.80 12.83 -3.20
N TYR A 30 -7.59 12.66 -3.72
CA TYR A 30 -7.15 13.33 -4.94
C TYR A 30 -8.03 12.95 -6.13
N ARG A 31 -8.32 11.66 -6.31
CA ARG A 31 -9.14 11.13 -7.40
C ARG A 31 -10.53 11.76 -7.43
N ILE A 32 -11.19 11.88 -6.28
CA ILE A 32 -12.50 12.53 -6.16
C ILE A 32 -12.39 14.04 -6.40
N ALA A 33 -11.46 14.70 -5.70
CA ALA A 33 -11.41 16.15 -5.66
C ALA A 33 -10.90 16.78 -6.97
N SER A 34 -10.05 16.09 -7.72
CA SER A 34 -9.59 16.48 -9.06
C SER A 34 -10.60 16.18 -10.19
N GLY A 35 -11.66 15.41 -9.89
CA GLY A 35 -12.59 14.90 -10.89
C GLY A 35 -12.07 13.71 -11.69
N LEU A 36 -10.90 13.15 -11.35
CA LEU A 36 -10.36 11.94 -11.98
C LEU A 36 -11.33 10.75 -11.84
N SER A 37 -12.12 10.68 -10.78
CA SER A 37 -13.15 9.63 -10.59
C SER A 37 -14.22 9.58 -11.69
N THR A 38 -14.38 10.66 -12.46
CA THR A 38 -15.35 10.76 -13.56
C THR A 38 -14.77 10.42 -14.94
N LYS A 39 -13.47 10.14 -14.99
CA LYS A 39 -12.73 9.78 -16.20
C LYS A 39 -12.92 8.31 -16.55
N THR A 40 -12.46 7.89 -17.72
CA THR A 40 -12.48 6.47 -18.11
C THR A 40 -11.66 5.63 -17.13
N GLY A 41 -12.00 4.35 -16.98
CA GLY A 41 -11.25 3.46 -16.09
C GLY A 41 -9.76 3.38 -16.47
N ASN A 42 -9.46 3.31 -17.77
CA ASN A 42 -8.10 3.41 -18.30
C ASN A 42 -7.37 4.69 -17.85
N GLU A 43 -7.97 5.88 -17.96
CA GLU A 43 -7.35 7.14 -17.49
C GLU A 43 -7.10 7.12 -15.97
N GLN A 44 -8.02 6.53 -15.19
CA GLN A 44 -7.89 6.41 -13.75
C GLN A 44 -6.75 5.47 -13.35
N VAL A 45 -6.64 4.32 -14.02
CA VAL A 45 -5.56 3.34 -13.79
C VAL A 45 -4.20 3.92 -14.18
N ASN A 46 -4.08 4.53 -15.36
CA ASN A 46 -2.84 5.18 -15.77
C ASN A 46 -2.41 6.29 -14.80
N SER A 47 -3.36 7.08 -14.31
CA SER A 47 -3.10 8.11 -13.30
C SER A 47 -2.64 7.50 -11.97
N LEU A 48 -3.23 6.36 -11.55
CA LEU A 48 -2.81 5.63 -10.37
C LEU A 48 -1.36 5.16 -10.50
N LEU A 49 -1.01 4.48 -11.59
CA LEU A 49 0.34 3.95 -11.82
C LEU A 49 1.39 5.06 -11.87
N TYR A 50 1.10 6.11 -12.65
CA TYR A 50 1.99 7.25 -12.81
C TYR A 50 2.29 7.96 -11.48
N ILE A 51 1.25 8.22 -10.68
CA ILE A 51 1.40 8.89 -9.38
C ILE A 51 2.01 7.95 -8.34
N MET A 52 1.77 6.64 -8.42
CA MET A 52 2.37 5.67 -7.49
C MET A 52 3.89 5.57 -7.71
N GLY A 53 4.35 5.69 -8.95
CA GLY A 53 5.77 5.72 -9.33
C GLY A 53 6.20 4.46 -10.08
N GLU A 54 7.44 4.47 -10.60
CA GLU A 54 7.96 3.47 -11.55
C GLU A 54 7.76 2.01 -11.14
N GLN A 55 7.97 1.66 -9.86
CA GLN A 55 7.79 0.28 -9.38
C GLN A 55 6.34 -0.20 -9.41
N ALA A 56 5.36 0.69 -9.58
CA ALA A 56 3.97 0.31 -9.75
C ALA A 56 3.75 -0.46 -11.06
N GLU A 57 4.47 -0.12 -12.13
CA GLU A 57 4.34 -0.75 -13.45
C GLU A 57 4.79 -2.22 -13.40
N ASP A 58 5.90 -2.50 -12.72
CA ASP A 58 6.43 -3.86 -12.53
C ASP A 58 5.44 -4.71 -11.72
N ILE A 59 4.90 -4.15 -10.64
CA ILE A 59 3.91 -4.84 -9.80
C ILE A 59 2.61 -5.06 -10.56
N PHE A 60 2.14 -4.06 -11.30
CA PHE A 60 0.93 -4.13 -12.11
C PHE A 60 1.02 -5.22 -13.16
N SER A 61 2.15 -5.27 -13.89
CA SER A 61 2.45 -6.30 -14.88
C SER A 61 2.46 -7.70 -14.28
N SER A 62 2.82 -7.85 -13.01
CA SER A 62 2.84 -9.14 -12.30
C SER A 62 1.45 -9.67 -11.94
N PHE A 63 0.38 -8.85 -12.00
CA PHE A 63 -0.96 -9.27 -11.61
C PHE A 63 -1.66 -10.20 -12.60
N GLY A 64 -1.18 -10.26 -13.85
CA GLY A 64 -1.76 -11.13 -14.89
C GLY A 64 -3.21 -10.81 -15.22
N LEU A 65 -3.57 -9.52 -15.22
CA LEU A 65 -4.92 -9.04 -15.52
C LEU A 65 -5.23 -9.13 -17.03
N SER A 66 -6.47 -9.48 -17.36
CA SER A 66 -6.99 -9.34 -18.73
C SER A 66 -7.11 -7.87 -19.15
N GLU A 67 -7.20 -7.59 -20.44
CA GLU A 67 -7.33 -6.21 -20.96
C GLU A 67 -8.52 -5.47 -20.32
N THR A 68 -9.65 -6.14 -20.12
CA THR A 68 -10.82 -5.55 -19.46
C THR A 68 -10.59 -5.25 -17.98
N GLU A 69 -9.82 -6.08 -17.28
CA GLU A 69 -9.51 -5.86 -15.86
C GLU A 69 -8.44 -4.79 -15.67
N GLN A 70 -7.52 -4.63 -16.64
CA GLN A 70 -6.51 -3.57 -16.62
C GLN A 70 -7.14 -2.17 -16.69
N ASP A 71 -8.29 -2.05 -17.34
CA ASP A 71 -9.05 -0.81 -17.42
C ASP A 71 -10.06 -0.62 -16.28
N ASP A 72 -10.21 -1.59 -15.37
CA ASP A 72 -11.12 -1.49 -14.24
C ASP A 72 -10.41 -1.01 -12.97
N PHE A 73 -10.59 0.27 -12.64
CA PHE A 73 -9.93 0.92 -11.50
C PHE A 73 -10.11 0.15 -10.18
N ASP A 74 -11.32 -0.32 -9.89
CA ASP A 74 -11.62 -0.99 -8.62
C ASP A 74 -10.91 -2.35 -8.52
N THR A 75 -10.88 -3.12 -9.62
CA THR A 75 -10.12 -4.38 -9.70
C THR A 75 -8.63 -4.13 -9.53
N VAL A 76 -8.06 -3.15 -10.22
CA VAL A 76 -6.64 -2.81 -10.12
C VAL A 76 -6.28 -2.37 -8.70
N LEU A 77 -7.06 -1.46 -8.11
CA LEU A 77 -6.81 -0.97 -6.76
C LEU A 77 -6.91 -2.10 -5.72
N LYS A 78 -7.84 -3.04 -5.92
CA LYS A 78 -7.94 -4.24 -5.08
C LYS A 78 -6.69 -5.11 -5.19
N LYS A 79 -6.15 -5.35 -6.38
CA LYS A 79 -4.91 -6.14 -6.55
C LYS A 79 -3.72 -5.51 -5.85
N PHE A 80 -3.55 -4.19 -5.97
CA PHE A 80 -2.52 -3.47 -5.21
C PHE A 80 -2.74 -3.59 -3.70
N ASN A 81 -3.98 -3.46 -3.25
CA ASN A 81 -4.30 -3.62 -1.83
C ASN A 81 -3.92 -5.01 -1.31
N ASP A 82 -4.29 -6.06 -2.04
CA ASP A 82 -3.99 -7.45 -1.68
C ASP A 82 -2.46 -7.69 -1.69
N HIS A 83 -1.73 -7.09 -2.64
CA HIS A 83 -0.28 -7.16 -2.73
C HIS A 83 0.42 -6.54 -1.50
N PHE A 84 0.09 -5.29 -1.16
CA PHE A 84 0.76 -4.57 -0.07
C PHE A 84 0.33 -5.07 1.31
N VAL A 85 -0.92 -5.51 1.49
CA VAL A 85 -1.34 -6.19 2.72
C VAL A 85 -0.53 -7.47 2.95
N LYS A 86 -0.38 -8.30 1.92
CA LYS A 86 0.44 -9.52 2.00
C LYS A 86 1.91 -9.20 2.31
N GLN A 87 2.49 -8.18 1.68
CA GLN A 87 3.86 -7.75 1.96
C GLN A 87 4.04 -7.28 3.42
N ASN A 88 3.08 -6.52 3.95
CA ASN A 88 3.10 -6.09 5.36
C ASN A 88 3.14 -7.29 6.31
N THR A 89 2.28 -8.28 6.10
CA THR A 89 2.26 -9.48 6.95
C THR A 89 3.58 -10.25 6.89
N ILE A 90 4.18 -10.39 5.69
CA ILE A 90 5.49 -11.06 5.55
C ILE A 90 6.58 -10.28 6.27
N PHE A 91 6.59 -8.95 6.13
CA PHE A 91 7.56 -8.07 6.78
C PHE A 91 7.45 -8.11 8.31
N GLU A 92 6.24 -7.98 8.86
CA GLU A 92 5.96 -8.02 10.29
C GLU A 92 6.35 -9.38 10.89
N ARG A 93 6.02 -10.49 10.21
CA ARG A 93 6.42 -11.83 10.62
C ARG A 93 7.94 -12.01 10.61
N ALA A 94 8.63 -11.47 9.61
CA ALA A 94 10.08 -11.51 9.56
C ALA A 94 10.71 -10.72 10.72
N GLN A 95 10.16 -9.55 11.05
CA GLN A 95 10.60 -8.74 12.19
C GLN A 95 10.40 -9.47 13.53
N PHE A 96 9.23 -10.09 13.72
CA PHE A 96 8.95 -10.90 14.90
C PHE A 96 9.93 -12.08 15.03
N ASN A 97 10.13 -12.86 13.96
CA ASN A 97 11.01 -14.03 13.97
C ASN A 97 12.49 -13.69 14.14
N LYS A 98 12.93 -12.50 13.72
CA LYS A 98 14.32 -12.03 13.89
C LYS A 98 14.56 -11.38 15.25
N ARG A 99 13.51 -11.13 16.05
CA ARG A 99 13.64 -10.45 17.33
C ARG A 99 14.33 -11.35 18.35
N VAL A 100 15.55 -10.95 18.74
CA VAL A 100 16.34 -11.57 19.81
C VAL A 100 16.51 -10.58 20.95
N GLN A 101 16.52 -11.05 22.21
CA GLN A 101 16.74 -10.19 23.37
C GLN A 101 18.09 -9.46 23.22
N LEU A 102 18.09 -8.14 23.38
CA LEU A 102 19.30 -7.34 23.24
C LEU A 102 20.17 -7.45 24.50
N ASP A 103 21.47 -7.22 24.36
CA ASP A 103 22.37 -7.19 25.51
C ASP A 103 21.95 -6.07 26.49
N GLY A 104 21.84 -6.42 27.77
CA GLY A 104 21.33 -5.52 28.81
C GLY A 104 19.82 -5.22 28.76
N GLU A 105 19.07 -5.78 27.82
CA GLU A 105 17.60 -5.66 27.79
C GLU A 105 16.97 -6.53 28.89
N SER A 106 16.06 -5.96 29.67
CA SER A 106 15.31 -6.75 30.65
C SER A 106 14.31 -7.68 29.98
N VAL A 107 14.06 -8.83 30.60
CA VAL A 107 13.07 -9.82 30.12
C VAL A 107 11.71 -9.18 29.89
N ASN A 108 11.24 -8.31 30.80
CA ASN A 108 9.96 -7.63 30.64
C ASN A 108 9.93 -6.72 29.40
N LYS A 109 11.00 -5.96 29.11
CA LYS A 109 11.06 -5.11 27.91
C LYS A 109 11.08 -5.95 26.64
N PHE A 110 11.82 -7.06 26.65
CA PHE A 110 11.84 -8.01 25.55
C PHE A 110 10.44 -8.59 25.28
N ILE A 111 9.75 -9.07 26.32
CA ILE A 111 8.39 -9.61 26.24
C ILE A 111 7.41 -8.54 25.72
N THR A 112 7.46 -7.30 26.25
CA THR A 112 6.61 -6.20 25.76
C THR A 112 6.86 -5.94 24.27
N ALA A 113 8.10 -5.89 23.82
CA ALA A 113 8.43 -5.69 22.41
C ALA A 113 7.90 -6.83 21.51
N LEU A 114 7.95 -8.08 21.98
CA LEU A 114 7.36 -9.20 21.28
C LEU A 114 5.83 -9.09 21.17
N TYR A 115 5.15 -8.69 22.25
CA TYR A 115 3.70 -8.46 22.22
C TYR A 115 3.31 -7.35 21.24
N THR A 116 4.04 -6.23 21.22
CA THR A 116 3.81 -5.16 20.24
C THR A 116 4.01 -5.65 18.80
N LEU A 117 5.05 -6.43 18.52
CA LEU A 117 5.26 -7.02 17.20
C LEU A 117 4.17 -8.04 16.83
N ALA A 118 3.66 -8.80 17.80
CA ALA A 118 2.57 -9.75 17.62
C ALA A 118 1.22 -9.07 17.37
N GLU A 119 0.97 -7.89 17.94
CA GLU A 119 -0.25 -7.09 17.66
C GLU A 119 -0.31 -6.63 16.20
N HIS A 120 0.84 -6.34 15.60
CA HIS A 120 0.93 -5.93 14.20
C HIS A 120 0.95 -7.12 13.23
N CYS A 121 1.51 -8.26 13.64
CA CYS A 121 1.41 -9.49 12.86
C CYS A 121 -0.05 -9.92 12.80
N VAL A 122 -0.74 -9.63 11.68
CA VAL A 122 -2.14 -10.04 11.44
C VAL A 122 -2.29 -11.49 11.88
N GLN A 123 -3.15 -11.69 12.88
CA GLN A 123 -3.28 -12.89 13.71
C GLN A 123 -3.03 -14.17 12.92
N GLY A 124 -2.02 -14.93 13.33
CA GLY A 124 -1.82 -16.28 12.86
C GLY A 124 -2.92 -17.19 13.35
N ALA A 125 -3.93 -17.43 12.50
CA ALA A 125 -4.72 -18.67 12.41
C ALA A 125 -5.48 -18.68 11.08
#